data_AF-A0AA42Z6M9-F1
#
_entry.id   AF-A0AA42Z6M9-F1
#
_cell.length_a   1.000
_cell.length_b   1.000
_cell.length_c   1.000
_cell.angle_alpha   90.00
_cell.angle_beta   90.00
_cell.angle_gamma   90.00
#
_symmetry.space_group_name_H-M   'P 1'
#
loop_
_entity.id
_entity.type
_entity.pdbx_description
1 polymer ?
#
loop_
_entity_poly.entity_id
_entity_poly.type
_entity_poly.pdbx_seq_one_letter_code
_entity_poly.pdbx_strand_id
1 'polypeptide(L)'
;ATAVEAVTTKSEDASQAVVQMKQKINRLADEAAAHQARRLVALEPHRLPNYRIETDVLQNLKRIFYFAKRMARAAIPAMELREDD
;
A
#
# COMPACT_ATOMS: atom_id res chain seq x y z
N ALA A 1 6.65 6.31 -11.20
CA ALA A 1 7.88 6.56 -10.43
C ALA A 1 7.65 7.62 -9.33
N THR A 2 6.47 7.63 -8.69
CA THR A 2 5.94 8.80 -7.98
C THR A 2 6.48 9.02 -6.57
N ALA A 3 6.74 7.95 -5.79
CA ALA A 3 7.15 8.10 -4.38
C ALA A 3 8.60 8.59 -4.20
N VAL A 4 9.52 8.13 -5.06
CA VAL A 4 10.91 8.60 -5.04
C VAL A 4 10.96 10.06 -5.47
N GLU A 5 10.26 10.39 -6.56
CA GLU A 5 10.17 11.74 -7.10
C GLU A 5 9.57 12.73 -6.09
N ALA A 6 8.47 12.38 -5.43
CA ALA A 6 7.87 13.18 -4.36
C ALA A 6 8.89 13.61 -3.29
N VAL A 7 9.79 12.70 -2.90
CA VAL A 7 10.78 12.95 -1.84
C VAL A 7 12.00 13.70 -2.37
N THR A 8 12.49 13.37 -3.56
CA THR A 8 13.70 14.00 -4.13
C THR A 8 13.44 15.38 -4.70
N THR A 9 12.26 15.61 -5.29
CA THR A 9 11.93 16.89 -5.95
C THR A 9 11.04 17.78 -5.09
N LYS A 10 10.60 17.31 -3.90
CA LYS A 10 9.58 17.98 -3.08
C LYS A 10 8.32 18.32 -3.89
N SER A 11 8.00 17.49 -4.88
CA SER A 11 6.81 17.68 -5.69
C SER A 11 5.57 17.44 -4.82
N GLU A 12 4.80 18.50 -4.62
CA GLU A 12 3.54 18.49 -3.90
C GLU A 12 2.52 17.59 -4.61
N ASP A 13 2.40 17.71 -5.94
CA ASP A 13 1.53 16.86 -6.76
C ASP A 13 1.85 15.37 -6.61
N ALA A 14 3.15 15.01 -6.69
CA ALA A 14 3.58 13.63 -6.52
C ALA A 14 3.34 13.12 -5.08
N SER A 15 3.54 13.98 -4.09
CA SER A 15 3.27 13.66 -2.68
C SER A 15 1.77 13.44 -2.44
N GLN A 16 0.94 14.32 -2.97
CA GLN A 16 -0.52 14.25 -2.85
C GLN A 16 -1.07 13.01 -3.56
N ALA A 17 -0.56 12.69 -4.76
CA ALA A 17 -0.90 11.45 -5.45
C ALA A 17 -0.61 10.21 -4.59
N VAL A 18 0.55 10.16 -3.92
CA VAL A 18 0.91 9.05 -3.03
C VAL A 18 -0.01 8.98 -1.80
N VAL A 19 -0.41 10.12 -1.23
CA VAL A 19 -1.35 10.15 -0.10
C VAL A 19 -2.73 9.64 -0.50
N GLN A 20 -3.23 10.08 -1.66
CA GLN A 20 -4.54 9.69 -2.19
C GLN A 20 -4.63 8.21 -2.58
N MET A 21 -3.49 7.54 -2.82
CA MET A 21 -3.47 6.09 -3.08
C MET A 21 -3.95 5.22 -1.91
N LYS A 22 -4.11 5.77 -0.69
CA LYS A 22 -4.55 5.04 0.53
C LYS A 22 -5.78 4.18 0.28
N GLN A 23 -6.84 4.76 -0.29
CA GLN A 23 -8.11 4.06 -0.51
C GLN A 23 -7.93 2.91 -1.51
N LYS A 24 -7.24 3.17 -2.63
CA LYS A 24 -6.97 2.16 -3.66
C LYS A 24 -6.14 0.99 -3.11
N ILE A 25 -5.10 1.26 -2.32
CA ILE A 25 -4.25 0.21 -1.75
C ILE A 25 -5.00 -0.62 -0.70
N ASN A 26 -5.84 0.01 0.12
CA ASN A 26 -6.69 -0.74 1.06
C ASN A 26 -7.64 -1.68 0.31
N ARG A 27 -8.34 -1.18 -0.72
CA ARG A 27 -9.23 -2.01 -1.55
C ARG A 27 -8.48 -3.20 -2.17
N LEU A 28 -7.32 -2.97 -2.79
CA LEU A 28 -6.52 -4.05 -3.37
C LEU A 28 -6.04 -5.07 -2.33
N ALA A 29 -5.70 -4.61 -1.13
CA ALA A 29 -5.29 -5.49 -0.04
C ALA A 29 -6.46 -6.36 0.45
N ASP A 30 -7.66 -5.80 0.54
CA ASP A 30 -8.86 -6.54 0.95
C ASP A 30 -9.27 -7.57 -0.11
N GLU A 31 -9.21 -7.20 -1.39
CA GLU A 31 -9.43 -8.12 -2.52
C GLU A 31 -8.43 -9.27 -2.53
N ALA A 32 -7.13 -8.98 -2.29
CA ALA A 32 -6.09 -9.98 -2.21
C ALA A 32 -6.29 -10.93 -1.01
N ALA A 33 -6.65 -10.40 0.16
CA ALA A 33 -6.93 -11.20 1.35
C ALA A 33 -8.14 -12.12 1.13
N ALA A 34 -9.21 -11.61 0.50
CA ALA A 34 -10.38 -12.41 0.15
C ALA A 34 -10.05 -13.51 -0.85
N HIS A 35 -9.21 -13.24 -1.85
CA HIS A 35 -8.73 -14.23 -2.80
C HIS A 35 -7.90 -15.32 -2.11
N GLN A 36 -6.94 -14.95 -1.25
CA GLN A 36 -6.10 -15.88 -0.49
C GLN A 36 -6.92 -16.78 0.43
N ALA A 37 -7.95 -16.24 1.10
CA ALA A 37 -8.85 -17.01 1.95
C ALA A 37 -9.59 -18.11 1.17
N ARG A 38 -10.06 -17.82 -0.05
CA ARG A 38 -10.69 -18.82 -0.93
C ARG A 38 -9.71 -19.93 -1.34
N ARG A 39 -8.44 -19.59 -1.55
CA ARG A 39 -7.41 -20.56 -1.96
C ARG A 39 -6.99 -21.53 -0.85
N LEU A 40 -7.17 -21.17 0.42
CA LEU A 40 -6.87 -22.07 1.54
C LEU A 40 -7.73 -23.35 1.54
N VAL A 41 -8.96 -23.25 1.04
CA VAL A 41 -9.90 -24.38 0.98
C VAL A 41 -9.92 -25.07 -0.39
N ALA A 42 -9.21 -24.53 -1.38
CA ALA A 42 -9.14 -25.09 -2.73
C ALA A 42 -8.36 -26.42 -2.75
N LEU A 43 -8.72 -27.32 -3.67
CA LEU A 43 -8.06 -28.60 -3.88
C LEU A 43 -6.80 -28.43 -4.75
N GLU A 44 -5.86 -27.62 -4.28
CA GLU A 44 -4.62 -27.30 -4.98
C GLU A 44 -3.39 -27.82 -4.21
N PRO A 45 -2.36 -28.33 -4.90
CA PRO A 45 -1.10 -28.69 -4.27
C PRO A 45 -0.42 -27.44 -3.68
N HIS A 46 0.31 -27.61 -2.57
CA HIS A 46 1.09 -26.55 -1.92
C HIS A 46 0.29 -25.30 -1.48
N ARG A 47 -1.04 -25.41 -1.30
CA ARG A 47 -1.90 -24.27 -0.89
C ARG A 47 -1.44 -23.53 0.37
N LEU A 48 -0.98 -24.24 1.42
CA LEU A 48 -0.49 -23.62 2.67
C LEU A 48 0.83 -22.84 2.46
N PRO A 49 1.89 -23.46 1.87
CA PRO A 49 3.10 -22.74 1.51
C PRO A 49 2.86 -21.52 0.62
N ASN A 50 2.01 -21.64 -0.41
CA ASN A 50 1.68 -20.54 -1.31
C ASN A 50 0.95 -19.41 -0.58
N TYR A 51 -0.08 -19.75 0.23
CA TYR A 51 -0.79 -18.78 1.05
C TYR A 51 0.16 -17.99 1.96
N ARG A 52 1.13 -18.68 2.60
CA ARG A 52 2.12 -18.04 3.46
C ARG A 52 2.94 -17.02 2.69
N ILE A 53 3.54 -17.42 1.57
CA ILE A 53 4.38 -16.54 0.75
C ILE A 53 3.59 -15.34 0.25
N GLU A 54 2.38 -15.56 -0.26
CA GLU A 54 1.54 -14.49 -0.80
C GLU A 54 1.07 -13.54 0.31
N THR A 55 0.79 -14.03 1.52
CA THR A 55 0.45 -13.20 2.68
C THR A 55 1.65 -12.36 3.12
N ASP A 56 2.84 -12.96 3.19
CA ASP A 56 4.08 -12.25 3.56
C ASP A 56 4.39 -11.12 2.56
N VAL A 57 4.24 -11.39 1.26
CA VAL A 57 4.38 -10.38 0.20
C VAL A 57 3.36 -9.25 0.38
N LEU A 58 2.09 -9.57 0.63
CA LEU A 58 1.05 -8.58 0.83
C LEU A 58 1.35 -7.66 2.02
N GLN A 59 1.80 -8.22 3.16
CA GLN A 59 2.18 -7.44 4.34
C GLN A 59 3.38 -6.53 4.05
N ASN A 60 4.38 -7.02 3.33
CA ASN A 60 5.54 -6.22 2.94
C ASN A 60 5.14 -5.05 2.03
N LEU A 61 4.25 -5.28 1.05
CA LEU A 61 3.72 -4.22 0.18
C LEU A 61 2.95 -3.15 0.98
N LYS A 62 2.09 -3.55 1.92
CA LYS A 62 1.40 -2.62 2.83
C LYS A 62 2.38 -1.79 3.65
N ARG A 63 3.46 -2.41 4.14
CA ARG A 63 4.50 -1.73 4.92
C ARG A 63 5.33 -0.75 4.08
N ILE A 64 5.68 -1.12 2.85
CA ILE A 64 6.33 -0.22 1.89
C ILE A 64 5.44 1.00 1.63
N PHE A 65 4.14 0.79 1.36
CA PHE A 65 3.22 1.90 1.17
C PHE A 65 3.07 2.79 2.41
N TYR A 66 3.01 2.19 3.60
CA TYR A 66 2.97 2.96 4.84
C TYR A 66 4.13 3.95 4.94
N PHE A 67 5.36 3.49 4.66
CA PHE A 67 6.53 4.36 4.66
C PHE A 67 6.49 5.38 3.54
N ALA A 68 6.16 4.98 2.31
CA ALA A 68 6.04 5.90 1.17
C ALA A 68 5.03 7.03 1.45
N LYS A 69 3.85 6.70 1.98
CA LYS A 69 2.82 7.67 2.37
C LYS A 69 3.30 8.61 3.47
N ARG A 70 4.01 8.09 4.47
CA ARG A 70 4.53 8.89 5.58
C ARG A 70 5.64 9.85 5.12
N MET A 71 6.49 9.43 4.18
CA MET A 71 7.49 10.29 3.55
C MET A 71 6.83 11.37 2.69
N ALA A 72 5.83 11.01 1.88
CA ALA A 72 5.07 11.97 1.08
C ALA A 72 4.35 13.01 1.95
N ARG A 73 3.71 12.60 3.04
CA ARG A 73 3.11 13.53 4.02
C ARG A 73 4.12 14.50 4.63
N ALA A 74 5.36 14.04 4.87
CA ALA A 74 6.41 14.90 5.43
C ALA A 74 7.00 15.87 4.40
N ALA A 75 6.78 15.65 3.10
CA ALA A 75 7.21 16.54 2.04
C ALA A 75 6.22 17.70 1.77
N ILE A 76 4.95 17.55 2.18
CA ILE A 76 3.89 18.58 2.06
C ILE A 76 3.91 19.52 3.28
N PRO A 77 3.81 20.85 3.11
CA PRO A 77 3.75 21.80 4.22
C PRO A 77 2.59 21.54 5.19
N ALA A 78 2.81 21.77 6.49
CA ALA A 78 1.89 21.43 7.58
C ALA A 78 0.48 22.07 7.51
N MET A 79 0.28 23.09 6.67
CA MET A 79 -0.99 23.82 6.57
C MET A 79 -2.04 23.08 5.69
N GLU A 80 -1.63 22.16 4.82
CA GLU A 80 -2.52 21.38 3.94
C GLU A 80 -2.92 19.99 4.51
N LEU A 81 -2.38 19.61 5.67
CA LEU A 81 -2.63 18.29 6.30
C LEU A 81 -3.97 18.18 7.07
N ARG A 82 -4.79 19.23 7.06
CA ARG A 82 -6.15 19.19 7.63
C ARG A 82 -7.14 18.72 6.56
N GLU A 83 -7.23 17.41 6.36
CA GLU A 83 -8.47 16.70 6.07
C GLU A 83 -8.24 15.17 6.09
N ASP A 84 -9.24 14.46 6.63
CA ASP A 84 -9.46 13.02 6.62
C ASP A 84 -8.67 12.15 7.63
N ASP A 85 -9.04 12.30 8.91
CA ASP A 85 -9.03 11.20 9.89
C ASP A 85 -10.25 10.28 9.68
#